data_AF-A0A7Y6Q0J4-F1
#
_entry.id   AF-A0A7Y6Q0J4-F1
#
_cell.length_a   1.000
_cell.length_b   1.000
_cell.length_c   1.000
_cell.angle_alpha   90.00
_cell.angle_beta   90.00
_cell.angle_gamma   90.00
#
_symmetry.space_group_name_H-M   'P 1'
#
loop_
_entity.id
_entity.type
_entity.pdbx_description
1 polymer ?
#
loop_
_entity_poly.entity_id
_entity_poly.type
_entity_poly.pdbx_seq_one_letter_code
_entity_poly.pdbx_strand_id
1 'polypeptide(L)'
;MTNELPTIDREDLGGTCGGVKMKMTQYGYPNDPYSDSETRKGHGAYHSLVSGESMAITDSGLRALGLSRSQARTGQHWVELRLKGGGVLQRRIDDRAPQGEMRADLYQPRGFDRSLPDYADVRLLR
;
A
#
# COMPACT_ATOMS: atom_id res chain seq x y z
N MET A 1 -38.45 20.81 18.70
CA MET A 1 -37.15 20.15 18.97
C MET A 1 -36.52 19.86 17.62
N THR A 2 -35.59 20.70 17.18
CA THR A 2 -34.82 20.48 15.96
C THR A 2 -33.71 19.48 16.28
N ASN A 3 -33.79 18.29 15.68
CA ASN A 3 -32.72 17.30 15.71
C ASN A 3 -31.60 17.81 14.79
N GLU A 4 -30.67 18.60 15.32
CA GLU A 4 -29.41 18.84 14.65
C GLU A 4 -28.56 17.58 14.80
N LEU A 5 -28.35 16.87 13.68
CA LEU A 5 -27.39 15.77 13.63
C LEU A 5 -25.99 16.37 13.85
N PRO A 6 -25.14 15.76 14.70
CA PRO A 6 -23.81 16.27 14.93
C PRO A 6 -23.03 16.31 13.61
N THR A 7 -22.48 17.48 13.28
CA THR A 7 -21.63 17.66 12.11
C THR A 7 -20.23 17.14 12.48
N ILE A 8 -19.72 16.20 11.71
CA ILE A 8 -18.38 15.62 11.92
C ILE A 8 -17.35 16.62 11.39
N ASP A 9 -16.30 16.90 12.18
CA ASP A 9 -15.23 17.80 11.77
C ASP A 9 -14.48 17.27 10.55
N ARG A 10 -13.99 18.19 9.70
CA ARG A 10 -13.34 17.84 8.43
C ARG A 10 -12.03 17.07 8.62
N GLU A 11 -11.40 17.26 9.77
CA GLU A 11 -10.19 16.55 10.21
C GLU A 11 -10.52 15.13 10.67
N ASP A 12 -11.69 14.93 11.31
CA ASP A 12 -12.22 13.63 11.71
C ASP A 12 -12.78 12.82 10.53
N LEU A 13 -13.28 13.48 9.47
CA LEU A 13 -13.59 12.83 8.20
C LEU A 13 -12.35 12.22 7.53
N GLY A 14 -11.14 12.70 7.86
CA GLY A 14 -9.87 12.15 7.41
C GLY A 14 -9.22 11.18 8.41
N GLY A 15 -9.82 11.00 9.59
CA GLY A 15 -9.28 10.26 10.72
C GLY A 15 -9.75 8.81 10.75
N THR A 16 -8.85 7.88 10.41
CA THR A 16 -9.02 6.42 10.49
C THR A 16 -10.14 5.84 9.64
N CYS A 17 -9.83 5.60 8.37
CA CYS A 17 -10.67 4.86 7.45
C CYS A 17 -10.68 3.32 7.71
N GLY A 18 -10.59 2.90 8.97
CA GLY A 18 -10.70 1.49 9.39
C GLY A 18 -9.59 0.56 8.86
N GLY A 19 -8.45 1.12 8.42
CA GLY A 19 -7.30 0.38 7.91
C GLY A 19 -6.05 0.56 8.78
N VAL A 20 -5.00 -0.19 8.44
CA VAL A 20 -3.66 0.00 9.02
C VAL A 20 -3.00 1.15 8.28
N LYS A 21 -2.67 2.22 9.01
CA LYS A 21 -1.92 3.34 8.44
C LYS A 21 -0.51 2.89 8.07
N MET A 22 -0.16 2.98 6.79
CA MET A 22 1.16 2.61 6.29
C MET A 22 1.80 3.76 5.52
N LYS A 23 3.13 3.84 5.57
CA LYS A 23 3.89 4.75 4.71
C LYS A 23 3.77 4.27 3.26
N MET A 24 3.40 5.16 2.37
CA MET A 24 3.33 4.90 0.95
C MET A 24 4.68 5.23 0.32
N THR A 25 5.26 4.27 -0.39
CA THR A 25 6.39 4.54 -1.26
C THR A 25 6.12 3.98 -2.65
N GLN A 26 7.05 4.21 -3.57
CA GLN A 26 6.93 3.77 -4.96
C GLN A 26 8.27 3.18 -5.37
N TYR A 27 8.21 2.13 -6.20
CA TYR A 27 9.39 1.43 -6.66
C TYR A 27 9.24 0.99 -8.12
N GLY A 28 10.37 0.64 -8.74
CA GLY A 28 10.40 0.08 -10.10
C GLY A 28 10.53 1.09 -11.24
N TYR A 29 10.78 2.37 -10.96
CA TYR A 29 11.08 3.39 -11.97
C TYR A 29 12.60 3.58 -12.17
N PRO A 30 13.05 4.21 -13.29
CA PRO A 30 14.46 4.50 -13.52
C PRO A 30 15.06 5.34 -12.37
N ASN A 31 16.11 4.81 -11.71
CA ASN A 31 16.80 5.40 -10.55
C ASN A 31 16.07 5.34 -9.20
N ASP A 32 15.15 4.40 -9.02
CA ASP A 32 14.52 4.16 -7.73
C ASP A 32 15.57 3.85 -6.63
N PRO A 33 15.65 4.66 -5.55
CA PRO A 33 16.63 4.49 -4.48
C PRO A 33 16.36 3.25 -3.62
N TYR A 34 15.17 2.65 -3.73
CA TYR A 34 14.77 1.45 -3.00
C TYR A 34 14.91 0.18 -3.86
N SER A 35 15.29 0.31 -5.13
CA SER A 35 15.49 -0.80 -6.05
C SER A 35 16.80 -1.53 -5.74
N ASP A 36 16.71 -2.70 -5.11
CA ASP A 36 17.86 -3.57 -4.91
C ASP A 36 18.25 -4.32 -6.19
N SER A 37 19.46 -4.93 -6.20
CA SER A 37 19.96 -5.62 -7.39
C SER A 37 19.10 -6.80 -7.82
N GLU A 38 18.38 -7.42 -6.89
CA GLU A 38 17.50 -8.55 -7.18
C GLU A 38 16.19 -8.07 -7.81
N THR A 39 15.65 -6.95 -7.36
CA THR A 39 14.49 -6.25 -7.94
C THR A 39 14.80 -5.81 -9.37
N ARG A 40 15.99 -5.24 -9.62
CA ARG A 40 16.42 -4.84 -10.98
C ARG A 40 16.62 -6.02 -11.93
N LYS A 41 17.01 -7.17 -11.40
CA LYS A 41 17.18 -8.41 -12.18
C LYS A 41 15.88 -9.19 -12.35
N GLY A 42 14.78 -8.75 -11.73
CA GLY A 42 13.52 -9.51 -11.69
C GLY A 42 13.61 -10.80 -10.87
N HIS A 43 14.61 -10.91 -9.98
CA HIS A 43 14.87 -12.05 -9.10
C HIS A 43 14.28 -11.89 -7.69
N GLY A 44 13.80 -10.69 -7.33
CA GLY A 44 12.77 -10.54 -6.28
C GLY A 44 11.54 -11.39 -6.63
N ALA A 45 10.66 -11.71 -5.69
CA ALA A 45 9.64 -12.75 -5.85
C ALA A 45 8.51 -12.37 -6.86
N TYR A 46 8.84 -12.25 -8.14
CA TYR A 46 8.05 -11.55 -9.15
C TYR A 46 8.23 -12.11 -10.54
N HIS A 47 7.38 -13.04 -10.92
CA HIS A 47 7.25 -13.45 -12.32
C HIS A 47 6.12 -12.66 -13.02
N SER A 48 5.40 -11.80 -12.29
CA SER A 48 4.09 -11.27 -12.72
C SER A 48 3.71 -9.93 -12.07
N LEU A 49 4.67 -9.01 -11.91
CA LEU A 49 4.35 -7.65 -11.46
C LEU A 49 3.53 -6.90 -12.52
N VAL A 50 2.36 -6.41 -12.12
CA VAL A 50 1.43 -5.68 -12.97
C VAL A 50 1.39 -4.22 -12.54
N SER A 51 1.75 -3.33 -13.47
CA SER A 51 1.72 -1.87 -13.25
C SER A 51 0.33 -1.42 -12.83
N GLY A 52 0.24 -0.67 -11.72
CA GLY A 52 -1.05 -0.18 -11.23
C GLY A 52 -1.90 -1.24 -10.51
N GLU A 53 -1.45 -2.48 -10.41
CA GLU A 53 -2.11 -3.53 -9.62
C GLU A 53 -1.20 -4.02 -8.50
N SER A 54 0.07 -4.29 -8.77
CA SER A 54 0.96 -4.89 -7.79
C SER A 54 1.51 -3.89 -6.77
N MET A 55 1.75 -4.39 -5.57
CA MET A 55 2.49 -3.70 -4.52
C MET A 55 3.35 -4.67 -3.70
N ALA A 56 4.36 -4.11 -3.04
CA ALA A 56 5.13 -4.77 -2.01
C ALA A 56 4.77 -4.23 -0.63
N ILE A 57 4.90 -5.04 0.41
CA ILE A 57 4.57 -4.63 1.78
C ILE A 57 5.56 -5.20 2.79
N THR A 58 5.79 -4.46 3.88
CA THR A 58 6.65 -4.92 4.97
C THR A 58 6.05 -6.10 5.74
N ASP A 59 6.85 -6.85 6.49
CA ASP A 59 6.36 -8.00 7.25
C ASP A 59 5.57 -7.56 8.47
N SER A 60 5.90 -6.39 9.02
CA SER A 60 5.06 -5.71 10.00
C SER A 60 3.71 -5.32 9.41
N GLY A 61 3.69 -4.79 8.17
CA GLY A 61 2.45 -4.50 7.43
C GLY A 61 1.59 -5.74 7.20
N LEU A 62 2.17 -6.85 6.73
CA LEU A 62 1.45 -8.14 6.59
C LEU A 62 0.81 -8.58 7.91
N ARG A 63 1.60 -8.57 9.00
CA ARG A 63 1.11 -8.96 10.32
C ARG A 63 -0.01 -8.05 10.82
N ALA A 64 0.10 -6.74 10.58
CA ALA A 64 -0.95 -5.79 10.94
C ALA A 64 -2.25 -6.03 10.14
N LEU A 65 -2.15 -6.53 8.90
CA LEU A 65 -3.28 -6.97 8.09
C LEU A 65 -3.79 -8.38 8.45
N GLY A 66 -3.18 -9.04 9.44
CA GLY A 66 -3.54 -10.40 9.85
C GLY A 66 -3.02 -11.50 8.91
N LEU A 67 -2.03 -11.19 8.06
CA LEU A 67 -1.41 -12.13 7.13
C LEU A 67 -0.03 -12.58 7.62
N SER A 68 0.24 -13.87 7.45
CA SER A 68 1.60 -14.42 7.48
C SER A 68 2.28 -14.30 6.11
N ARG A 69 3.61 -14.36 6.10
CA ARG A 69 4.38 -14.44 4.85
C ARG A 69 3.97 -15.63 3.97
N SER A 70 3.67 -16.77 4.58
CA SER A 70 3.26 -17.95 3.81
C SER A 70 1.94 -17.70 3.10
N GLN A 71 0.96 -17.11 3.80
CA GLN A 71 -0.33 -16.77 3.20
C GLN A 71 -0.19 -15.77 2.06
N ALA A 72 0.64 -14.73 2.24
CA ALA A 72 0.89 -13.73 1.21
C ALA A 72 1.52 -14.33 -0.06
N ARG A 73 2.33 -15.40 0.06
CA ARG A 73 2.98 -16.05 -1.08
C ARG A 73 2.10 -17.04 -1.84
N THR A 74 1.16 -17.69 -1.15
CA THR A 74 0.36 -18.79 -1.72
C THR A 74 -1.01 -18.35 -2.21
N GLY A 75 -1.42 -17.10 -1.98
CA GLY A 75 -2.73 -16.59 -2.35
C GLY A 75 -2.65 -15.21 -3.00
N GLN A 76 -3.71 -14.82 -3.69
CA GLN A 76 -3.86 -13.47 -4.22
C GLN A 76 -4.56 -12.61 -3.17
N HIS A 77 -3.81 -11.73 -2.52
CA HIS A 77 -4.34 -10.84 -1.49
C HIS A 77 -4.46 -9.43 -2.02
N TRP A 78 -5.68 -8.95 -2.12
CA TRP A 78 -5.95 -7.58 -2.55
C TRP A 78 -6.14 -6.69 -1.33
N VAL A 79 -5.65 -5.47 -1.43
CA VAL A 79 -5.84 -4.43 -0.43
C VAL A 79 -6.44 -3.20 -1.08
N GLU A 80 -7.22 -2.49 -0.27
CA GLU A 80 -7.65 -1.15 -0.58
C GLU A 80 -6.77 -0.16 0.20
N LEU A 81 -6.22 0.82 -0.52
CA LEU A 81 -5.46 1.93 0.02
C LEU A 81 -6.31 3.19 -0.09
N ARG A 82 -6.73 3.72 1.05
CA ARG A 82 -7.50 4.97 1.13
C ARG A 82 -6.51 6.12 1.33
N LEU A 83 -6.51 7.03 0.37
CA LEU A 83 -5.55 8.13 0.32
C LEU A 83 -6.03 9.32 1.16
N LYS A 84 -5.10 9.98 1.85
CA LYS A 84 -5.37 11.25 2.54
C LYS A 84 -5.76 12.30 1.49
N GLY A 85 -6.91 12.96 1.68
CA GLY A 85 -7.47 13.91 0.71
C GLY A 85 -8.50 13.31 -0.24
N GLY A 86 -8.81 12.02 -0.09
CA GLY A 86 -9.79 11.30 -0.91
C GLY A 86 -9.12 10.48 -2.01
N GLY A 87 -9.87 9.53 -2.55
CA GLY A 87 -9.37 8.56 -3.53
C GLY A 87 -9.04 7.21 -2.91
N VAL A 88 -9.21 6.18 -3.73
CA VAL A 88 -9.05 4.79 -3.35
C VAL A 88 -8.24 4.10 -4.42
N LEU A 89 -7.18 3.40 -4.01
CA LEU A 89 -6.42 2.50 -4.87
C LEU A 89 -6.68 1.08 -4.44
N GLN A 90 -6.79 0.16 -5.40
CA GLN A 90 -6.75 -1.27 -5.12
C GLN A 90 -5.45 -1.85 -5.64
N ARG A 91 -4.80 -2.66 -4.81
CA ARG A 91 -3.53 -3.30 -5.17
C ARG A 91 -3.48 -4.74 -4.67
N ARG A 92 -2.78 -5.59 -5.38
CA ARG A 92 -2.46 -6.95 -4.99
C ARG A 92 -1.09 -6.98 -4.33
N ILE A 93 -1.01 -7.63 -3.18
CA ILE A 93 0.25 -7.90 -2.50
C ILE A 93 0.96 -8.99 -3.30
N ASP A 94 2.00 -8.60 -4.03
CA ASP A 94 2.75 -9.50 -4.90
C ASP A 94 4.18 -9.74 -4.41
N ASP A 95 4.81 -8.83 -3.64
CA ASP A 95 5.97 -9.20 -2.82
C ASP A 95 6.21 -8.36 -1.54
N ARG A 96 7.45 -8.38 -1.06
CA ARG A 96 7.89 -7.97 0.25
C ARG A 96 8.76 -6.72 0.12
N ALA A 97 8.30 -5.64 0.73
CA ALA A 97 9.12 -4.45 0.88
C ALA A 97 10.26 -4.71 1.90
N PRO A 98 11.46 -4.13 1.67
CA PRO A 98 12.51 -4.06 2.69
C PRO A 98 11.95 -3.53 4.01
N GLN A 99 12.38 -4.12 5.14
CA GLN A 99 11.84 -3.72 6.43
C GLN A 99 12.31 -2.32 6.80
N GLY A 100 11.35 -1.43 7.06
CA GLY A 100 11.57 -0.08 7.56
C GLY A 100 10.26 0.71 7.50
N GLU A 101 9.96 1.44 8.57
CA GLU A 101 8.87 2.44 8.62
C GLU A 101 7.45 1.94 8.25
N MET A 102 7.17 0.63 8.38
CA MET A 102 5.87 0.00 8.08
C MET A 102 5.24 0.55 6.78
N ARG A 103 5.82 0.14 5.65
CA ARG A 103 5.49 0.70 4.35
C ARG A 103 4.82 -0.27 3.38
N ALA A 104 4.16 0.34 2.41
CA ALA A 104 3.49 -0.20 1.24
C ALA A 104 4.11 0.44 0.00
N ASP A 105 4.84 -0.34 -0.79
CA ASP A 105 5.61 0.13 -1.94
C ASP A 105 4.79 -0.18 -3.20
N LEU A 106 4.36 0.85 -3.93
CA LEU A 106 3.59 0.69 -5.16
C LEU A 106 4.50 0.46 -6.35
N TYR A 107 4.17 -0.55 -7.17
CA TYR A 107 4.92 -0.78 -8.39
C TYR A 107 4.56 0.26 -9.46
N GLN A 108 5.54 1.08 -9.85
CA GLN A 108 5.39 2.23 -10.73
C GLN A 108 6.46 2.24 -11.83
N PRO A 109 6.40 1.33 -12.82
CA PRO A 109 7.44 1.20 -13.84
C PRO A 109 7.52 2.40 -14.80
N ARG A 110 6.47 3.21 -14.88
CA ARG A 110 6.40 4.37 -15.78
C ARG A 110 6.92 5.67 -15.15
N GLY A 111 7.30 5.66 -13.88
CA GLY A 111 7.83 6.84 -13.19
C GLY A 111 7.18 7.10 -11.85
N PHE A 112 7.88 7.89 -11.03
CA PHE A 112 7.41 8.31 -9.71
C PHE A 112 6.24 9.30 -9.81
N ASP A 113 5.09 8.94 -9.23
CA ASP A 113 3.89 9.77 -9.18
C ASP A 113 3.87 10.64 -7.92
N ARG A 114 4.22 11.92 -8.06
CA ARG A 114 4.26 12.89 -6.95
C ARG A 114 2.88 13.30 -6.43
N SER A 115 1.79 12.90 -7.08
CA SER A 115 0.44 13.24 -6.63
C SER A 115 -0.04 12.34 -5.48
N LEU A 116 0.61 11.19 -5.28
CA LEU A 116 0.26 10.26 -4.22
C LEU A 116 0.75 10.77 -2.86
N PRO A 117 -0.07 10.63 -1.79
CA PRO A 117 0.32 11.05 -0.46
C PRO A 117 1.35 10.12 0.17
N ASP A 118 2.06 10.61 1.19
CA ASP A 118 3.08 9.86 1.94
C ASP A 118 2.51 8.69 2.77
N TYR A 119 1.21 8.68 3.05
CA TYR A 119 0.54 7.67 3.88
C TYR A 119 -0.83 7.33 3.32
N ALA A 120 -1.24 6.08 3.53
CA ALA A 120 -2.58 5.60 3.25
C ALA A 120 -3.07 4.66 4.37
N ASP A 121 -4.38 4.59 4.55
CA ASP A 121 -4.99 3.53 5.35
C ASP A 121 -5.18 2.31 4.46
N VAL A 122 -4.50 1.21 4.81
CA VAL A 122 -4.48 -0.03 4.05
C VAL A 122 -5.38 -1.05 4.72
N ARG A 123 -6.30 -1.65 3.97
CA ARG A 123 -7.18 -2.72 4.46
C ARG A 123 -7.18 -3.90 3.50
N LEU A 124 -7.21 -5.12 4.04
CA LEU A 124 -7.40 -6.32 3.24
C LEU A 124 -8.82 -6.35 2.68
N LEU A 125 -8.95 -6.60 1.38
CA LEU A 125 -10.23 -6.92 0.75
C LEU A 125 -10.53 -8.39 1.01
N ARG A 126 -11.69 -8.67 1.59
CA ARG A 126 -12.18 -10.02 1.88
C ARG A 126 -13.11 -10.50 0.78
#